data_AF-A0A843H434-F1
#
_entry.id   AF-A0A843H434-F1
#
_cell.length_a   1.000
_cell.length_b   1.000
_cell.length_c   1.000
_cell.angle_alpha   90.00
_cell.angle_beta   90.00
_cell.angle_gamma   90.00
#
_symmetry.space_group_name_H-M   'P 1'
#
loop_
_entity.id
_entity.type
_entity.pdbx_description
1 polymer ?
#
loop_
_entity_poly.entity_id
_entity_poly.type
_entity_poly.pdbx_seq_one_letter_code
_entity_poly.pdbx_strand_id
1 'polypeptide(L)'
;MNNSRLNHIYNDMKKRCYKTYCKAYKWYGARGITICEEWLNQEKAVIANRYNTTKGFLNFKKWALENGYADNLTLDRIDVNKGYSPENCRWTTFKEQANNTRRNHLLTYKGETKTMQQWCDIFHLDKSTVRHRLQYGWSIEKTLTTPARKKTKF
;
A
#
# COMPACT_ATOMS: atom_id res chain seq x y z
N MET A 1 11.67 -2.02 21.71
CA MET A 1 11.33 -3.35 21.14
C MET A 1 11.03 -3.23 19.64
N ASN A 2 11.96 -2.72 18.83
CA ASN A 2 11.67 -2.31 17.44
C ASN A 2 12.25 -3.27 16.38
N ASN A 3 13.24 -4.09 16.77
CA ASN A 3 13.89 -5.02 15.86
C ASN A 3 12.96 -6.15 15.39
N SER A 4 12.05 -6.63 16.25
CA SER A 4 11.17 -7.75 15.90
C SER A 4 10.21 -7.39 14.77
N ARG A 5 9.50 -6.26 14.87
CA ARG A 5 8.48 -5.85 13.89
C ARG A 5 9.08 -5.52 12.51
N LEU A 6 10.13 -4.70 12.46
CA LEU A 6 10.79 -4.40 11.18
C LEU A 6 11.35 -5.67 10.53
N ASN A 7 11.89 -6.60 11.33
CA ASN A 7 12.33 -7.90 10.83
C ASN A 7 11.17 -8.72 10.27
N HIS A 8 10.01 -8.73 10.92
CA HIS A 8 8.80 -9.38 10.38
C HIS A 8 8.36 -8.75 9.05
N ILE A 9 8.29 -7.42 8.96
CA ILE A 9 7.90 -6.70 7.74
C ILE A 9 8.85 -7.01 6.59
N TYR A 10 10.17 -6.98 6.86
CA TYR A 10 11.21 -7.29 5.89
C TYR A 10 11.13 -8.75 5.41
N ASN A 11 10.93 -9.70 6.32
CA ASN A 11 10.78 -11.11 5.95
C ASN A 11 9.50 -11.37 5.16
N ASP A 12 8.39 -10.70 5.49
CA ASP A 12 7.14 -10.82 4.75
C ASP A 12 7.21 -10.15 3.38
N MET A 13 7.95 -9.05 3.24
CA MET A 13 8.33 -8.48 1.93
C MET A 13 9.06 -9.53 1.08
N LYS A 14 10.11 -10.18 1.62
CA LYS A 14 10.84 -11.27 0.93
C LYS A 14 9.96 -12.45 0.56
N LYS A 15 9.10 -12.91 1.47
CA LYS A 15 8.17 -14.03 1.19
C LYS A 15 7.23 -13.71 0.03
N ARG A 16 6.63 -12.51 0.03
CA ARG A 16 5.72 -12.06 -1.04
C ARG A 16 6.39 -12.09 -2.42
N CYS A 17 7.66 -11.67 -2.51
CA CYS A 17 8.38 -11.61 -3.77
C CYS A 17 8.96 -12.96 -4.22
N TYR A 18 9.42 -13.83 -3.32
CA TYR A 18 10.28 -14.95 -3.70
C TYR A 18 9.81 -16.33 -3.24
N LYS A 19 8.72 -16.44 -2.49
CA LYS A 19 8.24 -17.74 -1.98
C LYS A 19 6.90 -18.11 -2.62
N THR A 20 6.92 -19.09 -3.52
CA THR A 20 5.74 -19.56 -4.27
C THR A 20 4.62 -20.12 -3.36
N TYR A 21 4.96 -20.67 -2.20
CA TYR A 21 3.99 -21.12 -1.19
C TYR A 21 3.27 -19.95 -0.48
N CYS A 22 3.77 -18.72 -0.58
CA CYS A 22 3.10 -17.56 0.00
C CYS A 22 1.81 -17.28 -0.78
N LYS A 23 0.65 -17.26 -0.10
CA LYS A 23 -0.65 -16.93 -0.73
C LYS A 23 -0.65 -15.60 -1.49
N ALA A 24 0.19 -14.66 -1.07
CA ALA A 24 0.34 -13.37 -1.71
C ALA A 24 1.24 -13.40 -2.95
N TYR A 25 2.07 -14.43 -3.17
CA TYR A 25 3.05 -14.51 -4.26
C TYR A 25 2.44 -14.22 -5.64
N LYS A 26 1.22 -14.70 -5.90
CA LYS A 26 0.47 -14.43 -7.14
C LYS A 26 0.26 -12.94 -7.45
N TRP A 27 0.27 -12.08 -6.43
CA TRP A 27 0.10 -10.63 -6.57
C TRP A 27 1.41 -9.85 -6.56
N TYR A 28 2.54 -10.54 -6.32
CA TYR A 28 3.87 -9.97 -6.16
C TYR A 28 4.86 -10.73 -7.04
N GLY A 29 5.55 -11.75 -6.51
CA GLY A 29 6.60 -12.47 -7.24
C GLY A 29 6.18 -13.03 -8.60
N ALA A 30 4.97 -13.60 -8.71
CA ALA A 30 4.46 -14.11 -9.98
C ALA A 30 4.24 -13.02 -11.05
N ARG A 31 4.22 -11.74 -10.65
CA ARG A 31 4.13 -10.58 -11.54
C ARG A 31 5.48 -9.93 -11.84
N GLY A 32 6.59 -10.50 -11.38
CA GLY A 32 7.92 -9.91 -11.52
C GLY A 32 8.23 -8.82 -10.51
N ILE A 33 7.48 -8.71 -9.40
CA ILE A 33 7.80 -7.75 -8.33
C ILE A 33 8.99 -8.27 -7.54
N THR A 34 10.08 -7.51 -7.56
CA THR A 34 11.33 -7.79 -6.85
C THR A 34 11.59 -6.78 -5.74
N ILE A 35 12.72 -6.95 -5.06
CA ILE A 35 13.27 -6.10 -4.00
C ILE A 35 14.64 -5.64 -4.49
N CYS A 36 15.01 -4.38 -4.26
CA CYS A 36 16.31 -3.86 -4.66
C CYS A 36 17.48 -4.67 -4.06
N GLU A 37 18.61 -4.67 -4.76
CA GLU A 37 19.80 -5.45 -4.38
C GLU A 37 20.31 -5.07 -2.99
N GLU A 38 20.29 -3.77 -2.68
CA GLU A 38 20.72 -3.25 -1.38
C GLU A 38 19.96 -3.90 -0.22
N TRP A 39 18.64 -4.04 -0.36
CA TRP A 39 17.79 -4.69 0.64
C TRP A 39 17.81 -6.21 0.53
N LEU A 40 18.29 -6.78 -0.57
CA LEU A 40 18.47 -8.23 -0.73
C LEU A 40 19.82 -8.74 -0.29
N ASN A 41 20.78 -7.88 0.03
CA ASN A 41 22.12 -8.29 0.40
C ASN A 41 22.07 -9.31 1.56
N GLN A 42 22.48 -10.56 1.28
CA GLN A 42 22.46 -11.67 2.23
C GLN A 42 23.78 -11.82 3.02
N GLU A 43 24.78 -10.98 2.77
CA GLU A 43 26.02 -10.99 3.52
C GLU A 43 25.74 -10.77 5.00
N LYS A 44 26.45 -11.53 5.84
CA LYS A 44 26.33 -11.39 7.29
C LYS A 44 26.83 -10.02 7.71
N ALA A 45 26.07 -9.35 8.55
CA ALA A 45 26.51 -8.14 9.22
C ALA A 45 26.88 -8.47 10.67
N VAL A 46 28.08 -8.07 11.09
CA VAL A 46 28.50 -8.14 12.48
C VAL A 46 28.01 -6.88 13.17
N ILE A 47 27.11 -7.04 14.13
CA ILE A 47 26.72 -5.96 15.05
C ILE A 47 27.34 -6.33 16.40
N ALA A 48 28.10 -5.40 16.97
CA ALA A 48 28.84 -5.52 18.24
C ALA A 48 28.25 -6.59 19.19
N ASN A 49 28.87 -7.77 19.18
CA ASN A 49 28.65 -8.90 20.09
C ASN A 49 27.23 -9.46 20.25
N ARG A 50 26.26 -9.22 19.35
CA ARG A 50 24.97 -9.96 19.37
C ARG A 50 24.18 -9.90 18.05
N TYR A 51 23.73 -11.09 17.64
CA TYR A 51 22.83 -11.47 16.51
C TYR A 51 23.41 -11.47 15.09
N ASN A 52 23.32 -12.66 14.45
CA ASN A 52 23.56 -12.95 13.05
C ASN A 52 22.42 -12.35 12.19
N THR A 53 22.65 -11.20 11.56
CA THR A 53 21.70 -10.61 10.60
C THR A 53 22.36 -10.38 9.23
N THR A 54 21.57 -9.93 8.26
CA THR A 54 22.05 -9.63 6.90
C THR A 54 22.23 -8.13 6.68
N LYS A 55 23.20 -7.72 5.87
CA LYS A 55 23.37 -6.32 5.46
C LYS A 55 22.07 -5.75 4.86
N GLY A 56 21.34 -6.54 4.08
CA GLY A 56 20.07 -6.12 3.48
C GLY A 56 18.99 -5.75 4.50
N PHE A 57 18.90 -6.48 5.62
CA PHE A 57 18.00 -6.09 6.71
C PHE A 57 18.44 -4.78 7.36
N LEU A 58 19.74 -4.56 7.56
CA LEU A 58 20.25 -3.33 8.14
C LEU A 58 19.99 -2.12 7.24
N ASN A 59 20.19 -2.26 5.94
CA ASN A 59 19.89 -1.21 4.96
C ASN A 59 18.40 -0.87 4.95
N PHE A 60 17.53 -1.88 4.87
CA PHE A 60 16.08 -1.67 4.99
C PHE A 60 15.69 -1.00 6.31
N LYS A 61 16.26 -1.44 7.43
CA LYS A 61 15.98 -0.88 8.76
C LYS A 61 16.42 0.58 8.85
N LYS A 62 17.62 0.90 8.35
CA LYS A 62 18.15 2.26 8.31
C LYS A 62 17.19 3.17 7.54
N TRP A 63 16.87 2.78 6.30
CA TRP A 63 15.89 3.48 5.47
C TRP A 63 14.56 3.65 6.21
N ALA A 64 14.04 2.58 6.83
CA ALA A 64 12.76 2.63 7.51
C ALA A 64 12.71 3.69 8.62
N LEU A 65 13.74 3.73 9.47
CA LEU A 65 13.84 4.68 10.57
C LEU A 65 14.02 6.12 10.06
N GLU A 66 14.82 6.32 9.02
CA GLU A 66 15.07 7.63 8.40
C GLU A 66 13.85 8.16 7.62
N ASN A 67 12.93 7.28 7.20
CA ASN A 67 11.79 7.64 6.33
C ASN A 67 10.43 7.54 7.05
N GLY A 68 10.40 7.77 8.37
CA GLY A 68 9.16 7.97 9.10
C GLY A 68 8.43 6.69 9.53
N TYR A 69 9.15 5.58 9.74
CA TYR A 69 8.57 4.40 10.37
C TYR A 69 7.89 4.73 11.70
N ALA A 70 6.68 4.23 11.88
CA ALA A 70 5.98 4.20 13.15
C ALA A 70 5.20 2.89 13.29
N ASP A 71 4.98 2.42 14.52
CA ASP A 71 4.33 1.13 14.80
C ASP A 71 2.84 1.11 14.42
N ASN A 72 2.23 2.23 14.05
CA ASN A 72 0.87 2.28 13.50
C ASN A 72 0.85 2.34 11.95
N LEU A 73 2.01 2.33 11.30
CA LEU A 73 2.15 2.39 9.85
C LEU A 73 2.50 1.03 9.23
N THR A 74 2.30 0.98 7.92
CA THR A 74 2.51 -0.18 7.05
C THR A 74 3.42 0.18 5.88
N LEU A 75 4.19 -0.80 5.41
CA LEU A 75 5.05 -0.65 4.24
C LEU A 75 4.21 -0.81 2.97
N ASP A 76 4.04 0.28 2.23
CA ASP A 76 3.33 0.35 0.95
C ASP A 76 4.32 0.66 -0.20
N ARG A 77 3.92 0.33 -1.43
CA ARG A 77 4.66 0.68 -2.64
C ARG A 77 3.93 1.81 -3.37
N ILE A 78 4.55 2.96 -3.56
CA ILE A 78 3.94 4.14 -4.20
C ILE A 78 3.33 3.77 -5.55
N ASP A 79 4.09 3.10 -6.41
CA ASP A 79 3.59 2.42 -7.59
C ASP A 79 3.47 0.91 -7.32
N VAL A 80 2.23 0.43 -7.28
CA VAL A 80 1.87 -0.97 -7.01
C VAL A 80 2.40 -1.96 -8.08
N ASN A 81 2.83 -1.45 -9.23
CA ASN A 81 3.40 -2.23 -10.32
C ASN A 81 4.93 -2.31 -10.27
N LYS A 82 5.59 -1.49 -9.44
CA LYS A 82 7.05 -1.51 -9.27
C LYS A 82 7.49 -2.34 -8.05
N GLY A 83 8.79 -2.61 -7.97
CA GLY A 83 9.43 -3.38 -6.89
C GLY A 83 9.48 -2.66 -5.54
N TYR A 84 10.07 -3.31 -4.54
CA TYR A 84 10.42 -2.68 -3.28
C TYR A 84 11.80 -2.02 -3.38
N SER A 85 11.85 -0.70 -3.25
CA SER A 85 13.07 0.10 -3.16
C SER A 85 12.82 1.36 -2.34
N PRO A 86 13.87 2.09 -1.90
CA PRO A 86 13.71 3.36 -1.20
C PRO A 86 12.81 4.38 -1.93
N GLU A 87 12.89 4.42 -3.26
CA GLU A 87 12.20 5.38 -4.12
C GLU A 87 10.74 5.01 -4.39
N ASN A 88 10.41 3.72 -4.28
CA ASN A 88 9.06 3.22 -4.52
C ASN A 88 8.35 2.77 -3.23
N CYS A 89 8.98 2.85 -2.06
CA CYS A 89 8.34 2.48 -0.80
C CYS A 89 7.97 3.70 0.04
N ARG A 90 6.95 3.54 0.86
CA ARG A 90 6.57 4.54 1.88
C ARG A 90 5.96 3.87 3.11
N TRP A 91 6.06 4.54 4.24
CA TRP A 91 5.27 4.22 5.43
C TRP A 91 3.92 4.93 5.34
N THR A 92 2.84 4.18 5.45
CA THR A 92 1.50 4.75 5.30
C THR A 92 0.46 4.03 6.15
N THR A 93 -0.73 4.62 6.25
CA THR A 93 -1.85 4.05 6.99
C THR A 93 -2.52 2.92 6.21
N PHE A 94 -3.25 2.05 6.90
CA PHE A 94 -4.04 1.01 6.25
C PHE A 94 -5.05 1.57 5.24
N LYS A 95 -5.62 2.75 5.50
CA LYS A 95 -6.57 3.41 4.60
C LYS A 95 -5.88 3.78 3.28
N GLU A 96 -4.70 4.37 3.35
CA GLU A 96 -3.95 4.78 2.17
C GLU A 96 -3.47 3.58 1.36
N GLN A 97 -2.94 2.55 2.03
CA GLN A 97 -2.55 1.31 1.38
C GLN A 97 -3.75 0.62 0.71
N ALA A 98 -4.93 0.64 1.34
CA ALA A 98 -6.15 0.09 0.76
C ALA A 98 -6.57 0.84 -0.52
N ASN A 99 -6.41 2.17 -0.54
CA ASN A 99 -6.65 2.99 -1.73
C ASN A 99 -5.67 2.69 -2.88
N ASN A 100 -4.43 2.27 -2.56
CA ASN A 100 -3.41 1.94 -3.55
C ASN A 100 -3.52 0.52 -4.16
N THR A 101 -4.58 -0.24 -3.84
CA THR A 101 -4.74 -1.58 -4.41
C THR A 101 -5.38 -1.56 -5.80
N ARG A 102 -4.95 -2.47 -6.67
CA ARG A 102 -5.53 -2.70 -8.00
C ARG A 102 -6.98 -3.23 -8.00
N ARG A 103 -7.53 -3.53 -6.82
CA ARG A 103 -8.90 -4.04 -6.66
C ARG A 103 -9.95 -2.92 -6.59
N ASN A 104 -9.50 -1.67 -6.47
CA ASN A 104 -10.41 -0.54 -6.38
C ASN A 104 -11.07 -0.23 -7.72
N HIS A 105 -12.32 0.22 -7.63
CA HIS A 105 -13.01 0.82 -8.77
C HIS A 105 -12.51 2.25 -8.94
N LEU A 106 -11.84 2.51 -10.06
CA LEU A 106 -11.30 3.81 -10.42
C LEU A 106 -12.31 4.59 -11.23
N LEU A 107 -12.46 5.88 -10.93
CA LEU A 107 -13.31 6.81 -11.65
C LEU A 107 -12.47 7.99 -12.12
N THR A 108 -12.64 8.39 -13.37
CA THR A 108 -12.00 9.56 -13.95
C THR A 108 -12.96 10.73 -13.98
N TYR A 109 -12.59 11.84 -13.35
CA TYR A 109 -13.35 13.08 -13.33
C TYR A 109 -12.41 14.27 -13.51
N LYS A 110 -12.72 15.16 -14.46
CA LYS A 110 -11.91 16.36 -14.79
C LYS A 110 -10.42 16.05 -15.00
N GLY A 111 -10.11 14.97 -15.72
CA GLY A 111 -8.73 14.58 -16.05
C GLY A 111 -7.99 13.83 -14.94
N GLU A 112 -8.55 13.73 -13.74
CA GLU A 112 -7.95 12.97 -12.64
C GLU A 112 -8.61 11.61 -12.45
N THR A 113 -7.81 10.59 -12.20
CA THR A 113 -8.29 9.24 -11.87
C THR A 113 -8.02 8.93 -10.41
N LYS A 114 -9.06 8.63 -9.65
CA LYS A 114 -8.97 8.25 -8.23
C LYS A 114 -9.87 7.07 -7.92
N THR A 115 -9.68 6.44 -6.76
CA THR A 115 -10.63 5.42 -6.30
C THR A 115 -11.99 6.05 -6.02
N MET A 116 -13.05 5.24 -6.15
CA MET A 116 -14.39 5.64 -5.71
C MET A 116 -14.39 6.19 -4.27
N GLN A 117 -13.60 5.60 -3.36
CA GLN A 117 -13.51 6.06 -1.98
C GLN A 117 -12.86 7.45 -1.87
N GLN A 118 -11.80 7.71 -2.63
CA GLN A 118 -11.16 9.04 -2.64
C GLN A 118 -12.12 10.10 -3.17
N TRP A 119 -12.92 9.79 -4.19
CA TRP A 119 -13.96 10.70 -4.64
C TRP A 119 -15.10 10.88 -3.62
N CYS A 120 -15.51 9.81 -2.94
CA CYS A 120 -16.45 9.91 -1.83
C CYS A 120 -15.96 10.86 -0.73
N ASP A 121 -14.68 10.77 -0.37
CA ASP A 121 -14.06 11.63 0.64
C ASP A 121 -14.06 13.11 0.18
N ILE A 122 -13.72 13.37 -1.09
CA ILE A 122 -13.66 14.73 -1.69
C ILE A 122 -15.05 15.38 -1.80
N PHE A 123 -16.05 14.63 -2.27
CA PHE A 123 -17.40 15.13 -2.49
C PHE A 123 -18.32 14.96 -1.27
N HIS A 124 -17.79 14.43 -0.17
CA HIS A 124 -18.54 14.11 1.05
C HIS A 124 -19.78 13.23 0.77
N LEU A 125 -19.60 12.22 -0.10
CA LEU A 125 -20.65 11.29 -0.50
C LEU A 125 -20.46 9.92 0.14
N ASP A 126 -21.58 9.28 0.46
CA ASP A 126 -21.55 7.88 0.88
C ASP A 126 -21.23 6.96 -0.31
N LYS A 127 -20.38 5.96 -0.07
CA LYS A 127 -19.95 4.99 -1.10
C LYS A 127 -21.12 4.21 -1.71
N SER A 128 -22.14 3.89 -0.92
CA SER A 128 -23.35 3.24 -1.42
C SER A 128 -24.13 4.15 -2.38
N THR A 129 -24.14 5.46 -2.11
CA THR A 129 -24.79 6.45 -2.97
C THR A 129 -24.10 6.53 -4.32
N VAL A 130 -22.77 6.66 -4.32
CA VAL A 130 -21.97 6.70 -5.57
C VAL A 130 -22.14 5.40 -6.36
N ARG A 131 -22.05 4.24 -5.70
CA ARG A 131 -22.27 2.94 -6.34
C ARG A 131 -23.65 2.82 -6.98
N HIS A 132 -24.70 3.18 -6.25
CA HIS A 132 -26.07 3.12 -6.73
C HIS A 132 -26.26 4.03 -7.96
N ARG A 133 -25.80 5.28 -7.92
CA ARG A 133 -25.86 6.19 -9.07
C ARG A 133 -25.22 5.62 -10.34
N LEU A 134 -24.03 5.01 -10.20
CA LEU A 134 -23.37 4.35 -11.33
C LEU A 134 -24.17 3.15 -11.87
N GLN A 135 -24.76 2.34 -11.00
CA GLN A 135 -25.62 1.21 -11.40
C GLN A 135 -26.87 1.65 -12.16
N TYR A 136 -27.39 2.85 -11.85
CA TYR A 136 -28.50 3.47 -12.58
C TYR A 136 -28.04 4.25 -13.83
N GLY A 137 -26.78 4.10 -14.25
CA GLY A 137 -26.27 4.69 -15.48
C GLY A 137 -26.02 6.20 -15.42
N TRP A 138 -25.85 6.78 -14.24
CA TRP A 138 -25.49 8.20 -14.13
C TRP A 138 -24.08 8.44 -14.66
N SER A 139 -23.88 9.58 -15.34
CA SER A 139 -22.53 10.02 -15.71
C SER A 139 -21.65 10.23 -14.47
N ILE A 140 -20.33 10.16 -14.63
CA ILE A 140 -19.38 10.38 -13.51
C ILE A 140 -19.59 11.76 -12.89
N GLU A 141 -19.71 12.79 -13.73
CA GLU A 141 -19.96 14.16 -13.26
C GLU A 141 -21.22 14.22 -12.40
N LYS A 142 -22.37 13.77 -12.93
CA LYS A 142 -23.63 13.78 -12.19
C LYS A 142 -23.54 12.93 -10.91
N THR A 143 -22.84 11.80 -10.98
CA THR A 143 -22.64 10.88 -9.85
C THR A 143 -21.93 11.55 -8.68
N LEU A 144 -20.88 12.33 -8.97
CA LEU A 144 -20.03 12.96 -7.97
C LEU A 144 -20.53 14.32 -7.49
N THR A 145 -21.20 15.09 -8.35
CA THR A 145 -21.59 16.48 -8.02
C THR A 145 -23.00 16.61 -7.46
N THR A 146 -23.87 15.61 -7.65
CA THR A 146 -25.24 15.67 -7.11
C THR A 146 -25.23 15.43 -5.58
N PRO A 147 -25.78 16.34 -4.76
CA PRO A 147 -25.84 16.12 -3.30
C PRO A 147 -26.62 14.86 -2.92
N ALA A 148 -26.22 14.18 -1.84
CA ALA A 148 -26.99 13.07 -1.30
C ALA A 148 -28.31 13.59 -0.68
N ARG A 149 -29.41 12.85 -0.87
CA ARG A 149 -30.70 13.19 -0.26
C ARG A 149 -30.55 13.08 1.26
N LYS A 150 -30.88 14.13 2.01
CA LYS A 150 -30.86 14.08 3.48
C LYS A 150 -31.78 12.95 3.95
N LYS A 151 -31.28 12.03 4.77
CA LYS A 151 -32.14 11.08 5.48
C LYS A 151 -32.95 11.90 6.48
N THR A 152 -34.26 12.02 6.26
CA THR A 152 -35.17 12.52 7.28
C THR A 152 -35.06 11.55 8.46
N LYS A 153 -34.57 12.03 9.61
CA LYS A 153 -34.66 11.26 10.85
C LYS A 153 -36.15 11.26 11.22
N PHE A 154 -36.77 10.08 11.20
CA PHE A 154 -38.06 9.87 11.87
C PHE A 154 -37.79 9.60 13.35
#